data_AF-A0A1G3C015-F1
#
_entry.id   AF-A0A1G3C015-F1
#
_cell.length_a   1.000
_cell.length_b   1.000
_cell.length_c   1.000
_cell.angle_alpha   90.00
_cell.angle_beta   90.00
_cell.angle_gamma   90.00
#
_symmetry.space_group_name_H-M   'P 1'
#
loop_
_entity.id
_entity.type
_entity.pdbx_description
1 polymer ?
#
loop_
_entity_poly.entity_id
_entity_poly.type
_entity_poly.pdbx_seq_one_letter_code
_entity_poly.pdbx_strand_id
1 'polypeptide(L)'
;MHKIPLHAGFTCPNRDGRVGVGGCTYCINESFSPNVKETHITIKEQIEKGKAFHKKRCGAEKFIAYFQSFTNTYADVETLRSCYEEALADKDVVGISIGTRPDCVTDDILSLIDSYTKKYHVWIEYGLQSNMTKHSSTLTEDTITRSFWTP
;
A
#
# COMPACT_ATOMS: atom_id res chain seq x y z
N MET A 1 9.72 8.02 -15.42
CA MET A 1 9.56 7.80 -13.97
C MET A 1 8.93 6.43 -13.76
N HIS A 2 9.42 5.58 -12.84
CA HIS A 2 8.89 4.23 -12.61
C HIS A 2 8.67 3.94 -11.12
N LYS A 3 7.67 3.14 -10.77
CA LYS A 3 7.48 2.62 -9.42
C LYS A 3 8.37 1.40 -9.20
N ILE A 4 9.13 1.38 -8.11
CA ILE A 4 9.88 0.20 -7.67
C ILE A 4 9.08 -0.45 -6.54
N PRO A 5 8.56 -1.67 -6.73
CA PRO A 5 7.81 -2.36 -5.69
C PRO A 5 8.74 -2.77 -4.55
N LEU A 6 8.34 -2.45 -3.32
CA LEU A 6 9.08 -2.69 -2.10
C LEU A 6 8.26 -3.56 -1.15
N HIS A 7 8.98 -4.42 -0.44
CA HIS A 7 8.48 -5.23 0.66
C HIS A 7 9.25 -4.87 1.93
N ALA A 8 8.59 -4.18 2.86
CA ALA A 8 9.19 -3.69 4.10
C ALA A 8 9.06 -4.69 5.28
N GLY A 9 8.66 -5.94 5.02
CA GLY A 9 8.50 -6.95 6.07
C GLY A 9 7.19 -6.86 6.85
N PHE A 10 6.32 -5.91 6.53
CA PHE A 10 5.02 -5.77 7.20
C PHE A 10 4.08 -6.92 6.88
N THR A 11 3.21 -7.24 7.85
CA THR A 11 2.10 -8.18 7.64
C THR A 11 0.79 -7.41 7.36
N CYS A 12 -0.33 -8.11 7.43
CA CYS A 12 -1.67 -7.54 7.33
C CYS A 12 -2.57 -8.15 8.42
N PRO A 13 -3.49 -7.37 9.03
CA PRO A 13 -4.40 -7.88 10.05
C PRO A 13 -5.32 -9.02 9.59
N ASN A 14 -5.54 -9.16 8.27
CA ASN A 14 -6.29 -10.29 7.70
C ASN A 14 -5.44 -11.57 7.57
N ARG A 15 -4.13 -11.51 7.81
CA ARG A 15 -3.20 -12.63 7.71
C ARG A 15 -2.73 -13.14 9.07
N ASP A 16 -2.49 -12.22 10.01
CA ASP A 16 -1.86 -12.51 11.31
C ASP A 16 -2.82 -13.00 12.40
N GLY A 17 -4.13 -13.01 12.13
CA GLY A 17 -5.16 -13.43 13.08
C GLY A 17 -5.87 -12.31 13.82
N ARG A 18 -5.49 -11.03 13.64
CA ARG A 18 -6.14 -9.90 14.34
C ARG A 18 -7.56 -9.62 13.83
N VAL A 19 -7.76 -9.62 12.52
CA VAL A 19 -9.07 -9.42 11.86
C VAL A 19 -9.48 -10.67 11.08
N GLY A 20 -8.51 -11.47 10.64
CA GLY A 20 -8.73 -12.75 9.95
C GLY A 20 -7.44 -13.54 9.86
N VAL A 21 -7.54 -14.78 9.36
CA VAL A 21 -6.40 -15.70 9.18
C VAL A 21 -6.24 -16.03 7.69
N GLY A 22 -5.01 -16.11 7.21
CA GLY A 22 -4.69 -16.57 5.85
C GLY A 22 -4.72 -15.49 4.76
N GLY A 23 -5.23 -14.29 5.04
CA GLY A 23 -5.32 -13.18 4.09
C GLY A 23 -6.62 -13.15 3.29
N CYS A 24 -6.78 -12.14 2.44
CA CYS A 24 -7.93 -12.08 1.53
C CYS A 24 -7.86 -13.22 0.50
N THR A 25 -9.01 -13.69 0.01
CA THR A 25 -9.08 -14.79 -0.97
C THR A 25 -8.26 -14.55 -2.24
N TYR A 26 -8.08 -13.28 -2.63
CA TYR A 26 -7.30 -12.85 -3.80
C TYR A 26 -5.88 -12.36 -3.44
N CYS A 27 -5.47 -12.49 -2.17
CA CYS A 27 -4.21 -11.96 -1.64
C CYS A 27 -3.01 -12.83 -2.03
N ILE A 28 -2.68 -12.87 -3.32
CA ILE A 28 -1.55 -13.66 -3.87
C ILE A 28 -0.35 -12.74 -4.11
N ASN A 29 0.17 -12.13 -3.05
CA ASN A 29 1.29 -11.17 -3.15
C ASN A 29 2.55 -11.80 -3.78
N GLU A 30 2.77 -13.09 -3.58
CA GLU A 30 3.87 -13.84 -4.18
C GLU A 30 3.91 -13.79 -5.71
N SER A 31 2.76 -13.59 -6.38
CA SER A 31 2.68 -13.56 -7.84
C SER A 31 2.99 -12.18 -8.43
N PHE A 32 2.90 -11.11 -7.64
CA PHE A 32 2.95 -9.73 -8.14
C PHE A 32 3.97 -8.84 -7.44
N SER A 33 4.56 -9.30 -6.34
CA SER A 33 5.56 -8.56 -5.57
C SER A 33 6.85 -9.38 -5.48
N PRO A 34 7.86 -9.07 -6.32
CA PRO A 34 9.06 -9.92 -6.46
C PRO A 34 9.84 -10.08 -5.15
N ASN A 35 9.78 -9.09 -4.26
CA ASN A 35 10.55 -9.06 -3.02
C ASN A 35 9.87 -9.78 -1.85
N VAL A 36 8.64 -10.29 -1.99
CA VAL A 36 7.92 -10.97 -0.90
C VAL A 36 8.60 -12.26 -0.46
N LYS A 37 9.33 -12.93 -1.37
CA LYS A 37 10.10 -14.15 -1.09
C LYS A 37 11.52 -13.87 -0.61
N GLU A 38 12.03 -12.65 -0.80
CA GLU A 38 13.37 -12.26 -0.38
C GLU A 38 13.31 -11.62 1.00
N THR A 39 13.31 -12.45 2.05
CA THR A 39 13.15 -12.01 3.46
C THR A 39 14.37 -11.33 4.07
N HIS A 40 15.52 -11.34 3.38
CA HIS A 40 16.80 -10.87 3.92
C HIS A 40 17.37 -9.64 3.21
N ILE A 41 16.64 -9.04 2.28
CA ILE A 41 17.09 -7.85 1.55
C ILE A 41 16.53 -6.58 2.18
N THR A 42 17.40 -5.59 2.36
CA THR A 42 17.05 -4.26 2.85
C THR A 42 16.22 -3.49 1.82
N ILE A 43 15.55 -2.41 2.25
CA ILE A 43 14.80 -1.54 1.33
C ILE A 43 15.77 -0.90 0.32
N LYS A 44 16.96 -0.49 0.79
CA LYS A 44 18.03 0.03 -0.06
C LYS A 44 18.42 -0.94 -1.16
N GLU A 45 18.65 -2.22 -0.84
CA GLU A 45 19.01 -3.24 -1.83
C GLU A 45 17.88 -3.49 -2.84
N GLN A 46 16.62 -3.49 -2.38
CA GLN A 46 15.45 -3.59 -3.26
C GLN A 46 15.40 -2.42 -4.26
N ILE A 47 15.69 -1.20 -3.80
CA ILE A 47 15.74 -0.01 -4.64
C ILE A 47 16.88 -0.11 -5.66
N GLU A 48 18.09 -0.50 -5.26
CA GLU A 48 19.22 -0.63 -6.18
C GLU A 48 18.97 -1.70 -7.25
N LYS A 49 18.44 -2.87 -6.87
CA LYS A 49 18.06 -3.92 -7.83
C LYS A 49 16.98 -3.42 -8.80
N GLY A 50 15.93 -2.77 -8.29
CA GLY A 50 14.83 -2.22 -9.10
C GLY A 50 15.29 -1.13 -10.06
N LYS A 51 16.14 -0.21 -9.60
CA LYS A 51 16.76 0.83 -10.41
C LYS A 51 17.58 0.23 -11.55
N ALA A 52 18.45 -0.72 -11.25
CA ALA A 52 19.28 -1.38 -12.25
C ALA A 52 18.43 -2.07 -13.34
N PHE A 53 17.36 -2.75 -12.93
CA PHE A 53 16.42 -3.39 -13.84
C PHE A 53 15.73 -2.38 -14.77
N HIS A 54 15.14 -1.32 -14.21
CA HIS A 54 14.41 -0.32 -15.00
C HIS A 54 15.34 0.58 -15.83
N LYS A 55 16.53 0.94 -15.34
CA LYS A 55 17.54 1.67 -16.12
C LYS A 55 17.91 0.88 -17.39
N LYS A 56 18.19 -0.42 -17.23
CA LYS A 56 18.55 -1.29 -18.35
C LYS A 56 17.40 -1.49 -19.35
N ARG A 57 16.16 -1.62 -18.86
CA ARG A 57 15.00 -1.98 -19.70
C ARG A 57 14.34 -0.79 -20.39
N CYS A 58 14.24 0.35 -19.72
CA CYS A 58 13.44 1.49 -20.18
C CYS A 58 14.13 2.84 -20.01
N GLY A 59 15.41 2.89 -19.63
CA GLY A 59 16.15 4.15 -19.48
C GLY A 59 15.60 5.05 -18.35
N ALA A 60 14.97 4.47 -17.34
CA ALA A 60 14.37 5.24 -16.26
C ALA A 60 15.41 5.88 -15.35
N GLU A 61 15.31 7.18 -15.09
CA GLU A 61 16.25 7.90 -14.22
C GLU A 61 15.69 8.28 -12.84
N LYS A 62 14.36 8.35 -12.72
CA LYS A 62 13.65 8.76 -11.51
C LYS A 62 12.61 7.73 -11.10
N PHE A 63 12.46 7.53 -9.80
CA PHE A 63 11.70 6.44 -9.22
C PHE A 63 10.77 6.88 -8.10
N ILE A 64 9.70 6.12 -7.91
CA ILE A 64 8.84 6.17 -6.72
C ILE A 64 9.04 4.87 -5.97
N ALA A 65 9.39 4.95 -4.69
CA ALA A 65 9.43 3.80 -3.79
C ALA A 65 8.00 3.35 -3.48
N TYR A 66 7.61 2.17 -3.96
CA TYR A 66 6.24 1.70 -3.87
C TYR A 66 6.10 0.58 -2.83
N PHE A 67 5.68 0.94 -1.63
CA PHE A 67 5.31 0.01 -0.57
C PHE A 67 3.99 -0.68 -0.95
N GLN A 68 4.10 -1.78 -1.69
CA GLN A 68 2.98 -2.42 -2.39
C GLN A 68 2.35 -3.53 -1.55
N SER A 69 3.18 -4.37 -0.92
CA SER A 69 2.72 -5.63 -0.34
C SER A 69 2.08 -5.44 1.02
N PHE A 70 0.97 -6.13 1.27
CA PHE A 70 0.29 -6.18 2.57
C PHE A 70 -0.22 -4.81 3.06
N THR A 71 -0.05 -4.48 4.34
CA THR A 71 -0.57 -3.25 4.95
C THR A 71 0.60 -2.39 5.43
N ASN A 72 1.03 -1.45 4.59
CA ASN A 72 2.27 -0.69 4.81
C ASN A 72 2.14 0.46 5.82
N THR A 73 1.09 0.44 6.63
CA THR A 73 0.91 1.28 7.84
C THR A 73 0.65 0.43 9.08
N TYR A 74 0.85 -0.89 9.00
CA TYR A 74 0.62 -1.83 10.11
C TYR A 74 1.91 -2.07 10.91
N ALA A 75 2.42 -0.98 11.50
CA ALA A 75 3.56 -0.96 12.42
C ALA A 75 3.47 0.32 13.27
N ASP A 76 4.32 0.45 14.29
CA ASP A 76 4.46 1.71 15.03
C ASP A 76 5.09 2.81 14.15
N VAL A 77 4.87 4.07 14.54
CA VAL A 77 5.26 5.26 13.77
C VAL A 77 6.78 5.31 13.52
N GLU A 78 7.59 4.86 14.47
CA GLU A 78 9.06 4.93 14.33
C GLU A 78 9.58 3.88 13.35
N THR A 79 9.01 2.67 13.40
CA THR A 79 9.29 1.63 12.39
C THR A 79 8.90 2.12 10.98
N LEU A 80 7.72 2.73 10.83
CA LEU A 80 7.27 3.26 9.53
C LEU A 80 8.19 4.38 9.04
N ARG A 81 8.55 5.32 9.92
CA ARG A 81 9.49 6.42 9.62
C ARG A 81 10.82 5.86 9.10
N SER A 82 11.41 4.91 9.82
CA SER A 82 12.69 4.30 9.44
C SER A 82 12.64 3.70 8.03
N CYS A 83 11.59 2.93 7.72
CA CYS A 83 11.41 2.34 6.39
C CYS A 83 11.23 3.40 5.28
N TYR A 84 10.43 4.44 5.53
CA TYR A 84 10.18 5.49 4.53
C TYR A 84 11.42 6.34 4.30
N GLU A 85 12.17 6.67 5.36
CA GLU A 85 13.41 7.44 5.26
C GLU A 85 14.52 6.64 4.58
N GLU A 86 14.64 5.33 4.83
CA GLU A 86 15.57 4.46 4.10
C GLU A 86 15.28 4.50 2.59
N ALA A 87 14.00 4.47 2.20
CA ALA A 87 13.62 4.55 0.79
C ALA A 87 13.90 5.93 0.18
N LEU A 88 13.61 7.01 0.91
CA LEU A 88 13.77 8.40 0.49
C LEU A 88 15.22 8.91 0.54
N ALA A 89 16.13 8.15 1.14
CA ALA A 89 17.56 8.46 1.17
C ALA A 89 18.23 8.32 -0.21
N ASP A 90 17.63 7.59 -1.15
CA ASP A 90 18.16 7.46 -2.50
C ASP A 90 17.82 8.70 -3.35
N LYS A 91 18.85 9.32 -3.94
CA LYS A 91 18.72 10.56 -4.74
C LYS A 91 17.90 10.42 -6.03
N ASP A 92 17.73 9.20 -6.54
CA ASP A 92 16.94 8.92 -7.74
C ASP A 92 15.47 8.64 -7.37
N VAL A 93 15.16 8.45 -6.08
CA VAL A 93 13.80 8.34 -5.55
C VAL A 93 13.25 9.74 -5.26
N VAL A 94 12.13 10.08 -5.90
CA VAL A 94 11.50 11.40 -5.78
C VAL A 94 10.20 11.38 -4.97
N GLY A 95 9.83 10.20 -4.46
CA GLY A 95 8.56 10.02 -3.77
C GLY A 95 8.32 8.61 -3.27
N ILE A 96 7.26 8.48 -2.47
CA ILE A 96 6.75 7.21 -1.94
C ILE A 96 5.29 7.01 -2.35
N SER A 97 4.94 5.74 -2.57
CA SER A 97 3.57 5.29 -2.79
C SER A 97 3.28 4.21 -1.76
N ILE A 98 2.24 4.38 -0.95
CA ILE A 98 1.94 3.53 0.21
C ILE A 98 0.61 2.82 -0.02
N GLY A 99 0.67 1.52 -0.34
CA GLY A 99 -0.48 0.64 -0.38
C GLY A 99 -0.85 0.19 1.03
N THR A 100 -2.05 0.52 1.49
CA THR A 100 -2.49 0.15 2.83
C THR A 100 -3.98 -0.08 2.97
N ARG A 101 -4.38 -0.69 4.08
CA ARG A 101 -5.77 -0.82 4.48
C ARG A 101 -6.25 0.48 5.12
N PRO A 102 -7.47 0.97 4.79
CA PRO A 102 -7.98 2.22 5.35
C PRO A 102 -8.17 2.17 6.86
N ASP A 103 -8.48 0.99 7.43
CA ASP A 103 -8.67 0.79 8.87
C ASP A 103 -7.36 0.71 9.68
N CYS A 104 -6.20 0.78 9.03
CA CYS A 104 -4.88 0.72 9.66
C CYS A 104 -4.12 2.05 9.59
N VAL A 105 -4.81 3.17 9.37
CA VAL A 105 -4.21 4.49 9.25
C VAL A 105 -4.73 5.38 10.37
N THR A 106 -3.86 5.70 11.33
CA THR A 106 -4.16 6.59 12.45
C THR A 106 -3.74 8.03 12.14
N ASP A 107 -4.21 9.00 12.93
CA ASP A 107 -3.84 10.42 12.77
C ASP A 107 -2.33 10.66 12.92
N ASP A 108 -1.65 9.91 13.78
CA ASP A 108 -0.20 10.00 13.94
C ASP A 108 0.54 9.52 12.68
N ILE A 109 0.05 8.45 12.04
CA ILE A 109 0.59 7.94 10.78
C ILE A 109 0.33 8.94 9.65
N LEU A 110 -0.87 9.54 9.59
CA LEU A 110 -1.17 10.59 8.61
C LEU A 110 -0.26 11.80 8.81
N SER A 111 -0.01 12.21 10.05
CA SER A 111 0.89 13.31 10.39
C SER A 111 2.33 13.00 9.97
N LEU A 112 2.79 11.76 10.16
CA LEU A 112 4.08 11.29 9.66
C LEU A 112 4.13 11.39 8.12
N ILE A 113 3.13 10.86 7.42
CA ILE A 113 3.09 10.83 5.95
C ILE A 113 3.03 12.26 5.39
N ASP A 114 2.22 13.13 5.99
CA ASP A 114 2.09 14.54 5.62
C ASP A 114 3.42 15.29 5.73
N SER A 115 4.26 14.94 6.71
CA SER A 115 5.58 15.58 6.86
C SER A 115 6.49 15.44 5.63
N TYR A 116 6.30 14.38 4.82
CA TYR A 116 7.07 14.15 3.60
C TYR A 116 6.54 14.91 2.38
N THR A 117 5.26 15.33 2.37
CA THR A 117 4.61 15.98 1.22
C THR A 117 5.28 17.31 0.83
N LYS A 118 5.95 17.96 1.79
CA LYS A 118 6.70 19.21 1.59
C LYS A 118 7.89 19.07 0.63
N LYS A 119 8.47 17.87 0.52
CA LYS A 119 9.72 17.62 -0.21
C LYS A 119 9.61 16.52 -1.27
N TYR A 120 8.66 15.61 -1.11
CA TYR A 120 8.55 14.39 -1.91
C TYR A 120 7.15 14.22 -2.46
N HIS A 121 7.04 13.50 -3.59
CA HIS A 121 5.73 13.06 -4.06
C HIS A 121 5.22 11.92 -3.18
N VAL A 122 4.03 12.07 -2.60
CA VAL A 122 3.45 11.08 -1.67
C VAL A 122 2.08 10.66 -2.17
N TRP A 123 1.90 9.35 -2.35
CA TRP A 123 0.65 8.73 -2.79
C TRP A 123 0.21 7.71 -1.74
N ILE A 124 -1.04 7.77 -1.30
CA ILE A 124 -1.66 6.75 -0.45
C ILE A 124 -2.68 5.98 -1.30
N GLU A 125 -2.51 4.67 -1.37
CA GLU A 125 -3.41 3.77 -2.10
C GLU A 125 -4.17 2.92 -1.09
N TYR A 126 -5.46 3.23 -0.91
CA TYR A 126 -6.33 2.46 -0.02
C TYR A 126 -6.86 1.21 -0.72
N GLY A 127 -6.59 0.05 -0.13
CA GLY A 127 -7.15 -1.24 -0.54
C GLY A 127 -8.64 -1.36 -0.21
N LEU A 128 -9.48 -0.59 -0.89
CA LEU A 128 -10.93 -0.64 -0.78
C LEU A 128 -11.44 -1.80 -1.64
N GLN A 129 -12.01 -2.82 -0.99
CA GLN A 129 -12.89 -3.77 -1.68
C GLN A 129 -14.34 -3.30 -1.57
N SER A 130 -15.20 -3.84 -2.44
CA SER A 130 -16.63 -3.52 -2.52
C SER A 130 -17.26 -3.32 -1.14
N ASN A 131 -17.94 -2.18 -0.98
CA ASN A 131 -18.72 -1.79 0.19
C ASN A 131 -20.04 -2.59 0.29
N MET A 132 -19.97 -3.93 0.27
CA MET A 132 -21.16 -4.71 0.57
C MET A 132 -21.33 -4.78 2.08
N THR A 133 -21.85 -3.68 2.64
CA THR A 133 -22.45 -3.67 3.96
C THR A 133 -23.51 -4.76 3.96
N LYS A 134 -23.24 -5.91 4.59
CA LYS A 134 -24.31 -6.82 4.95
C LYS A 134 -25.19 -6.07 5.96
N HIS A 135 -26.24 -5.43 5.47
CA HIS A 135 -27.37 -5.06 6.32
C HIS A 135 -27.92 -6.36 6.93
N SER A 136 -27.52 -6.65 8.16
CA SER A 136 -28.32 -7.52 9.03
C SER A 136 -29.49 -6.69 9.51
N SER A 137 -30.59 -6.72 8.76
CA SER A 137 -31.93 -6.45 9.26
C SER A 137 -32.94 -7.04 8.30
N THR A 138 -33.40 -8.24 8.63
CA THR A 138 -34.69 -8.78 8.19
C THR A 138 -35.79 -7.76 8.46
N LEU A 139 -36.29 -7.06 7.44
CA LEU A 139 -37.62 -6.44 7.44
C LEU A 139 -38.14 -6.38 5.99
N THR A 140 -39.01 -7.35 5.71
CA THR A 140 -40.23 -7.35 4.88
C THR A 140 -40.34 -6.45 3.63
N GLU A 141 -40.74 -7.09 2.53
CA GLU A 141 -41.43 -6.49 1.38
C GLU A 141 -42.43 -5.42 1.82
N ASP A 142 -42.32 -4.21 1.27
CA ASP A 142 -43.47 -3.48 0.73
C ASP A 142 -43.02 -2.18 0.02
N THR A 143 -43.33 -2.14 -1.28
CA THR A 143 -43.90 -0.99 -2.02
C THR A 143 -43.26 0.39 -1.83
N ILE A 144 -42.62 0.92 -2.89
CA ILE A 144 -43.09 2.10 -3.65
C ILE A 144 -42.23 2.28 -4.91
N THR A 145 -42.96 2.46 -6.00
CA THR A 145 -42.61 2.57 -7.41
C THR A 145 -41.95 3.88 -7.83
N ARG A 146 -41.13 3.80 -8.90
CA ARG A 146 -40.94 4.77 -10.02
C ARG A 146 -40.87 6.26 -9.63
N SER A 147 -39.83 7.01 -10.00
CA SER A 147 -39.55 7.44 -11.39
C SER A 147 -38.47 8.54 -11.36
N PHE A 148 -37.92 8.86 -12.53
CA PHE A 148 -37.06 10.02 -12.89
C PHE A 148 -35.54 9.79 -13.05
N TRP A 149 -35.20 9.22 -14.20
CA TRP A 149 -33.97 9.49 -14.98
C TRP A 149 -34.43 9.30 -16.45
N THR A 150 -34.55 10.32 -17.30
CA THR A 150 -33.53 11.04 -18.09
C THR A 150 -34.20 12.16 -18.92
N PRO A 151 -33.47 13.01 -19.66
CA PRO A 151 -32.27 13.79 -19.35
C PRO A 151 -32.57 15.27 -19.04
#